data_AF-A0A3P7DMM1-F1
#
_entry.id   AF-A0A3P7DMM1-F1
#
_cell.length_a   1.000
_cell.length_b   1.000
_cell.length_c   1.000
_cell.angle_alpha   90.00
_cell.angle_beta   90.00
_cell.angle_gamma   90.00
#
_symmetry.space_group_name_H-M   'P 1'
#
loop_
_entity.id
_entity.type
_entity.pdbx_description
1 polymer ?
#
loop_
_entity_poly.entity_id
_entity_poly.type
_entity_poly.pdbx_seq_one_letter_code
_entity_poly.pdbx_strand_id
1 'polypeptide(L)'
;MAESSNEYKVPIGLRPLLEALVRETLRTQPIDLISFSILFFDILQKHRKQNNAEDVLKDSALYESFKIDLQKQYHEKDKMTERSLEPLEEAATKIQAAYRGHIVRVNPQKFGLSKKKTDVVCSSTDRINLLDAEKNFEYHSVNVAGSVVHNDVIEDRAATIIQAEIRGFLKRWHLEQEKKEGNEAAKKIQAHIRSGYLTRKHLDQVGIPHKHSAVSHLPNGL
;
A
#
# COMPACT_ATOMS: atom_id res chain seq x y z
N MET A 1 -12.86 -55.43 38.02
CA MET A 1 -13.37 -54.29 37.21
C MET A 1 -12.53 -54.24 35.94
N ALA A 2 -13.19 -54.14 34.79
CA ALA A 2 -12.54 -54.07 33.50
C ALA A 2 -11.98 -52.66 33.27
N GLU A 3 -10.67 -52.49 33.32
CA GLU A 3 -10.02 -51.41 32.61
C GLU A 3 -9.50 -52.00 31.29
N SER A 4 -10.40 -52.04 30.31
CA SER A 4 -10.03 -52.26 28.93
C SER A 4 -9.23 -51.05 28.46
N SER A 5 -7.94 -51.02 28.75
CA SER A 5 -6.99 -50.18 28.04
C SER A 5 -6.98 -50.67 26.59
N ASN A 6 -7.90 -50.12 25.80
CA ASN A 6 -7.81 -50.08 24.34
C ASN A 6 -6.57 -49.24 24.01
N GLU A 7 -5.39 -49.83 24.25
CA GLU A 7 -4.11 -49.23 23.98
C GLU A 7 -3.92 -49.31 22.46
N TYR A 8 -4.56 -48.39 21.75
CA TYR A 8 -4.24 -48.15 20.35
C TYR A 8 -2.74 -47.95 20.26
N LYS A 9 -2.06 -48.84 19.53
CA LYS A 9 -0.61 -48.82 19.39
C LYS A 9 -0.21 -47.52 18.67
N VAL A 10 0.17 -46.51 19.45
CA VAL A 10 0.62 -45.22 18.91
C VAL A 10 1.98 -45.42 18.23
N PRO A 11 2.18 -44.95 16.99
CA PRO A 11 3.48 -45.02 16.32
C PRO A 11 4.59 -44.36 17.15
N ILE A 12 5.73 -45.05 17.25
CA ILE A 12 6.92 -44.56 17.95
C ILE A 12 7.41 -43.32 17.17
N GLY A 13 7.23 -42.13 17.75
CA GLY A 13 7.56 -40.85 17.12
C GLY A 13 6.39 -39.88 16.96
N LEU A 14 5.13 -40.35 17.01
CA LEU A 14 3.97 -39.46 16.92
C LEU A 14 3.84 -38.57 18.17
N ARG A 15 4.08 -39.12 19.36
CA ARG A 15 3.99 -38.34 20.61
C ARG A 15 4.99 -37.18 20.66
N PRO A 16 6.31 -37.38 20.44
CA PRO A 16 7.26 -36.27 20.38
C PRO A 16 6.92 -35.23 19.31
N LEU A 17 6.41 -35.68 18.16
CA LEU A 17 6.01 -34.78 17.07
C LEU A 17 4.87 -33.85 17.47
N LEU A 18 3.80 -34.42 18.06
CA LEU A 18 2.65 -33.64 18.52
C LEU A 18 3.03 -32.73 19.70
N GLU A 19 3.88 -33.22 20.59
CA GLU A 19 4.39 -32.42 21.69
C GLU A 19 5.19 -31.20 21.19
N ALA A 20 6.08 -31.39 20.21
CA ALA A 20 6.84 -30.30 19.59
C ALA A 20 5.91 -29.30 18.86
N LEU A 21 4.93 -29.80 18.10
CA LEU A 21 3.94 -28.95 17.43
C LEU A 21 3.16 -28.09 18.44
N VAL A 22 2.67 -28.69 19.52
CA VAL A 22 1.93 -27.98 20.57
C VAL A 22 2.84 -26.98 21.30
N ARG A 23 4.08 -27.34 21.63
CA ARG A 23 5.05 -26.44 22.25
C ARG A 23 5.29 -25.20 21.40
N GLU A 24 5.54 -25.36 20.10
CA GLU A 24 5.78 -24.22 19.21
C GLU A 24 4.51 -23.42 18.91
N THR A 25 3.34 -24.06 18.92
CA THR A 25 2.03 -23.37 18.81
C THR A 25 1.79 -22.47 20.02
N LEU A 26 1.98 -22.99 21.23
CA LEU A 26 1.82 -22.21 22.47
C LEU A 26 2.82 -21.06 22.58
N ARG A 27 4.02 -21.25 22.01
CA ARG A 27 5.08 -20.22 21.98
C ARG A 27 4.79 -19.11 20.98
N THR A 28 4.34 -19.46 19.77
CA THR A 28 4.13 -18.51 18.68
C THR A 28 2.76 -17.84 18.74
N GLN A 29 1.77 -18.51 19.37
CA GLN A 29 0.37 -18.08 19.42
C GLN A 29 -0.18 -17.65 18.04
N PRO A 30 -0.12 -18.54 17.03
CA PRO A 30 -0.57 -18.18 15.69
C PRO A 30 -2.09 -17.96 15.64
N ILE A 31 -2.51 -16.98 14.82
CA ILE A 31 -3.94 -16.71 14.58
C ILE A 31 -4.58 -17.85 13.78
N ASP A 32 -3.87 -18.36 12.77
CA ASP A 32 -4.28 -19.52 11.97
C ASP A 32 -3.40 -20.74 12.29
N LEU A 33 -3.97 -21.67 13.06
CA LEU A 33 -3.31 -22.90 13.47
C LEU A 33 -3.01 -23.83 12.29
N ILE A 34 -3.86 -23.86 11.25
CA ILE A 34 -3.70 -24.79 10.13
C ILE A 34 -2.51 -24.35 9.27
N SER A 35 -2.46 -23.06 8.91
CA SER A 35 -1.32 -22.50 8.18
C SER A 35 -0.01 -22.62 8.95
N PHE A 36 -0.04 -22.41 10.26
CA PHE A 36 1.13 -22.64 11.12
C PHE A 36 1.57 -24.10 11.13
N SER A 37 0.63 -25.04 11.22
CA SER A 37 0.93 -26.49 11.22
C SER A 37 1.57 -26.94 9.91
N ILE A 38 1.07 -26.45 8.77
CA ILE A 38 1.66 -26.73 7.45
C ILE A 38 3.12 -26.22 7.42
N LEU A 39 3.33 -24.96 7.85
CA LEU A 39 4.67 -24.37 7.92
C LEU A 39 5.61 -25.18 8.83
N PHE A 40 5.11 -25.61 10.00
CA PHE A 40 5.86 -26.43 10.94
C PHE A 40 6.33 -27.73 10.28
N PHE A 41 5.43 -28.48 9.61
CA PHE A 41 5.78 -29.74 8.98
C PHE A 41 6.71 -29.57 7.78
N ASP A 42 6.53 -28.53 6.98
CA ASP A 42 7.41 -28.22 5.84
C ASP A 42 8.85 -27.97 6.31
N ILE A 43 9.00 -27.16 7.34
CA ILE A 43 10.31 -26.82 7.91
C ILE A 43 10.92 -28.04 8.59
N LEU A 44 10.11 -28.85 9.29
CA LEU A 44 10.61 -30.07 9.94
C LEU A 44 11.11 -31.09 8.91
N GLN A 45 10.38 -31.28 7.81
CA GLN A 45 10.80 -32.15 6.72
C GLN A 45 12.06 -31.62 6.02
N LYS A 46 12.19 -30.31 5.84
CA LYS A 46 13.38 -29.67 5.28
C LYS A 46 14.62 -29.96 6.15
N HIS A 47 14.51 -29.76 7.46
CA HIS A 47 15.62 -30.04 8.39
C HIS A 47 15.97 -31.53 8.46
N ARG A 48 15.00 -32.43 8.38
CA ARG A 48 15.24 -33.89 8.30
C ARG A 48 16.04 -34.26 7.05
N LYS A 49 15.66 -33.72 5.90
CA LYS A 49 16.36 -33.93 4.61
C LYS A 49 17.77 -33.36 4.62
N GLN A 50 17.96 -32.19 5.22
CA GLN A 50 19.28 -31.51 5.24
C GLN A 50 20.29 -32.22 6.15
N ASN A 51 19.86 -32.68 7.33
CA ASN A 51 20.75 -33.31 8.29
C ASN A 51 20.87 -34.83 8.10
N ASN A 52 20.11 -35.43 7.17
CA ASN A 52 19.95 -36.89 7.02
C ASN A 52 19.61 -37.58 8.36
N ALA A 53 18.93 -36.87 9.26
CA ALA A 53 18.57 -37.34 10.59
C ALA A 53 17.05 -37.54 10.65
N GLU A 54 16.61 -38.74 11.04
CA GLU A 54 15.18 -39.03 11.19
C GLU A 54 14.56 -38.24 12.35
N ASP A 55 15.36 -37.97 13.39
CA ASP A 55 14.88 -37.46 14.68
C ASP A 55 15.46 -36.09 15.06
N VAL A 56 15.21 -35.10 14.20
CA VAL A 56 15.54 -33.67 14.43
C VAL A 56 14.98 -33.14 15.76
N LEU A 57 13.92 -33.74 16.30
CA LEU A 57 13.24 -33.28 17.51
C LEU A 57 13.92 -33.72 18.82
N LYS A 58 14.70 -34.81 18.80
CA LYS A 58 15.43 -35.28 19.99
C LYS A 58 16.78 -34.62 20.14
N ASP A 59 17.44 -34.27 19.04
CA ASP A 59 18.72 -33.59 19.07
C ASP A 59 18.51 -32.10 19.42
N SER A 60 19.06 -31.68 20.55
CA SER A 60 18.96 -30.31 21.04
C SER A 60 19.48 -29.29 20.01
N ALA A 61 20.62 -29.54 19.38
CA ALA A 61 21.23 -28.59 18.43
C ALA A 61 20.39 -28.46 17.15
N LEU A 62 19.89 -29.59 16.63
CA LEU A 62 19.02 -29.59 15.46
C LEU A 62 17.68 -28.94 15.75
N TYR A 63 17.10 -29.21 16.92
CA TYR A 63 15.84 -28.60 17.35
C TYR A 63 15.94 -27.07 17.49
N GLU A 64 17.04 -26.55 18.05
CA GLU A 64 17.26 -25.09 18.09
C GLU A 64 17.33 -24.48 16.68
N SER A 65 18.07 -25.10 15.76
CA SER A 65 18.17 -24.61 14.39
C SER A 65 16.82 -24.63 13.66
N PHE A 66 16.01 -25.66 13.91
CA PHE A 66 14.65 -25.79 13.40
C PHE A 66 13.75 -24.67 13.94
N LYS A 67 13.78 -24.40 15.24
CA LYS A 67 12.97 -23.34 15.88
C LYS A 67 13.30 -21.96 15.32
N ILE A 68 14.59 -21.69 15.08
CA ILE A 68 15.02 -20.41 14.51
C ILE A 68 14.47 -20.24 13.09
N ASP A 69 14.55 -21.27 12.23
CA ASP A 69 14.00 -21.22 10.87
C ASP A 69 12.46 -21.09 10.89
N LEU A 70 11.79 -21.83 11.78
CA LEU A 70 10.34 -21.77 11.98
C LEU A 70 9.88 -20.36 12.35
N GLN A 71 10.51 -19.76 13.37
CA GLN A 71 10.16 -18.42 13.81
C GLN A 71 10.43 -17.39 12.72
N LYS A 72 11.57 -17.49 12.02
CA LYS A 72 11.92 -16.58 10.94
C LYS A 72 10.89 -16.61 9.82
N GLN A 73 10.54 -17.80 9.32
CA GLN A 73 9.59 -17.93 8.22
C GLN A 73 8.17 -17.58 8.61
N TYR A 74 7.76 -17.84 9.85
CA TYR A 74 6.45 -17.43 10.34
C TYR A 74 6.31 -15.90 10.31
N HIS A 75 7.28 -15.16 10.87
CA HIS A 75 7.23 -13.70 10.88
C HIS A 75 7.37 -13.08 9.48
N GLU A 76 8.08 -13.75 8.57
CA GLU A 76 8.18 -13.31 7.17
C GLU A 76 6.85 -13.47 6.43
N LYS A 77 6.15 -14.60 6.61
CA LYS A 77 4.82 -14.82 6.03
C LYS A 77 3.76 -13.90 6.62
N ASP A 78 3.80 -13.66 7.92
CA ASP A 78 2.84 -12.79 8.61
C ASP A 78 2.99 -11.34 8.11
N LYS A 79 4.23 -10.83 8.05
CA LYS A 79 4.54 -9.51 7.48
C LYS A 79 4.16 -9.39 6.00
N MET A 80 4.36 -10.44 5.21
CA MET A 80 3.92 -10.44 3.81
C MET A 80 2.41 -10.39 3.69
N THR A 81 1.68 -11.12 4.53
CA THR A 81 0.22 -11.15 4.49
C THR A 81 -0.36 -9.78 4.84
N GLU A 82 0.12 -9.16 5.92
CA GLU A 82 -0.33 -7.83 6.34
C GLU A 82 0.06 -6.74 5.32
N ARG A 83 1.30 -6.77 4.80
CA ARG A 83 1.76 -5.77 3.82
C ARG A 83 1.16 -5.94 2.43
N SER A 84 0.75 -7.15 2.04
CA SER A 84 0.26 -7.41 0.67
C SER A 84 -1.20 -7.05 0.49
N LEU A 85 -2.04 -7.22 1.52
CA LEU A 85 -3.46 -6.94 1.42
C LEU A 85 -3.75 -5.44 1.23
N GLU A 86 -3.16 -4.57 2.06
CA GLU A 86 -3.49 -3.14 2.05
C GLU A 86 -3.25 -2.46 0.68
N PRO A 87 -2.05 -2.55 0.05
CA PRO A 87 -1.80 -1.88 -1.23
C PRO A 87 -2.49 -2.58 -2.41
N LEU A 88 -2.65 -3.91 -2.36
CA LEU A 88 -3.31 -4.67 -3.42
C LEU A 88 -4.81 -4.40 -3.44
N GLU A 89 -5.45 -4.35 -2.28
CA GLU A 89 -6.86 -4.02 -2.14
C GLU A 89 -7.13 -2.57 -2.51
N GLU A 90 -6.25 -1.63 -2.12
CA GLU A 90 -6.35 -0.23 -2.53
C GLU A 90 -6.23 -0.10 -4.06
N ALA A 91 -5.26 -0.77 -4.68
CA ALA A 91 -5.09 -0.78 -6.13
C ALA A 91 -6.28 -1.42 -6.85
N ALA A 92 -6.77 -2.57 -6.36
CA ALA A 92 -7.94 -3.25 -6.89
C ALA A 92 -9.17 -2.34 -6.81
N THR A 93 -9.38 -1.66 -5.69
CA THR A 93 -10.47 -0.71 -5.48
C THR A 93 -10.40 0.46 -6.47
N LYS A 94 -9.20 1.04 -6.66
CA LYS A 94 -8.98 2.12 -7.66
C LYS A 94 -9.29 1.66 -9.08
N ILE A 95 -8.81 0.49 -9.48
CA ILE A 95 -9.07 -0.11 -10.81
C ILE A 95 -10.57 -0.37 -11.00
N GLN A 96 -11.22 -0.98 -10.02
CA GLN A 96 -12.66 -1.26 -10.07
C GLN A 96 -13.49 0.03 -10.17
N ALA A 97 -13.18 1.05 -9.38
CA ALA A 97 -13.86 2.33 -9.42
C ALA A 97 -13.69 3.01 -10.80
N ALA A 98 -12.47 3.00 -11.34
CA ALA A 98 -12.18 3.54 -12.66
C ALA A 98 -12.97 2.79 -13.76
N TYR A 99 -13.02 1.46 -13.70
CA TYR A 99 -13.75 0.61 -14.64
C TYR A 99 -15.27 0.81 -14.55
N ARG A 100 -15.84 0.85 -13.35
CA ARG A 100 -17.26 1.18 -13.14
C ARG A 100 -17.59 2.55 -13.74
N GLY A 101 -16.74 3.54 -13.53
CA GLY A 101 -16.87 4.86 -14.15
C GLY A 101 -16.78 4.82 -15.68
N HIS A 102 -15.88 3.99 -16.23
CA HIS A 102 -15.77 3.77 -17.68
C HIS A 102 -17.07 3.20 -18.25
N ILE A 103 -17.66 2.18 -17.62
CA ILE A 103 -18.94 1.57 -18.04
C ILE A 103 -20.06 2.63 -18.12
N VAL A 104 -20.14 3.53 -17.14
CA VAL A 104 -21.15 4.61 -17.12
C VAL A 104 -20.92 5.60 -18.26
N ARG A 105 -19.66 6.00 -18.50
CA ARG A 105 -19.31 6.95 -19.57
C ARG A 105 -19.53 6.39 -20.98
N VAL A 106 -19.32 5.10 -21.19
CA VAL A 106 -19.53 4.45 -22.50
C VAL A 106 -20.99 4.04 -22.73
N ASN A 107 -21.81 3.92 -21.68
CA ASN A 107 -23.24 3.59 -21.78
C ASN A 107 -24.17 4.62 -21.09
N PRO A 108 -24.11 5.93 -21.41
CA PRO A 108 -24.90 6.95 -20.69
C PRO A 108 -26.41 6.71 -20.79
N GLN A 109 -26.87 6.11 -21.90
CA GLN A 109 -28.27 5.76 -22.14
C GLN A 109 -28.80 4.70 -21.16
N LYS A 110 -27.98 3.69 -20.81
CA LYS A 110 -28.36 2.65 -19.84
C LYS A 110 -28.56 3.19 -18.43
N PHE A 111 -27.91 4.31 -18.11
CA PHE A 111 -27.97 4.95 -16.80
C PHE A 111 -28.86 6.21 -16.76
N GLY A 112 -29.73 6.39 -17.77
CA GLY A 112 -30.71 7.48 -17.76
C GLY A 112 -30.12 8.90 -17.90
N LEU A 113 -28.84 9.02 -18.28
CA LEU A 113 -28.22 10.31 -18.61
C LEU A 113 -28.62 10.70 -20.04
N SER A 114 -29.89 11.10 -20.23
CA SER A 114 -30.30 11.72 -21.49
C SER A 114 -29.55 13.06 -21.62
N LYS A 115 -28.74 13.22 -22.67
CA LYS A 115 -28.12 14.51 -23.01
C LYS A 115 -29.25 15.55 -23.20
N LYS A 116 -29.57 16.31 -22.16
CA LYS A 116 -30.36 17.53 -22.31
C LYS A 116 -29.48 18.49 -23.11
N LYS A 117 -29.98 18.86 -24.30
CA LYS A 117 -29.39 19.82 -25.21
C LYS A 117 -29.23 21.15 -24.49
N THR A 118 -28.01 21.48 -24.09
CA THR A 118 -27.58 22.87 -23.93
C THR A 118 -26.41 23.04 -24.87
N ASP A 119 -26.67 23.83 -25.91
CA ASP A 119 -25.75 24.23 -26.95
C ASP A 119 -24.47 24.82 -26.35
N VAL A 120 -23.37 24.07 -26.43
CA VAL A 120 -22.04 24.64 -26.56
C VAL A 120 -21.39 23.94 -27.75
N VAL A 121 -21.25 24.72 -28.80
CA VAL A 121 -20.53 24.39 -30.03
C VAL A 121 -19.10 24.00 -29.68
N CYS A 122 -18.76 22.72 -29.81
CA CYS A 122 -17.52 22.29 -30.45
C CYS A 122 -17.75 20.89 -31.02
N SER A 123 -17.55 20.82 -32.33
CA SER A 123 -17.85 19.74 -33.24
C SER A 123 -16.54 19.16 -33.77
N SER A 124 -16.60 17.88 -34.16
CA SER A 124 -15.58 17.10 -34.90
C SER A 124 -14.49 16.53 -33.99
N THR A 125 -14.36 15.23 -33.74
CA THR A 125 -14.59 14.05 -34.60
C THR A 125 -15.14 12.88 -33.78
N ASP A 126 -16.45 12.64 -33.91
CA ASP A 126 -17.21 11.62 -33.18
C ASP A 126 -17.45 10.34 -34.02
N ARG A 127 -16.57 10.04 -34.99
CA ARG A 127 -16.65 8.81 -35.80
C ARG A 127 -15.23 8.33 -36.09
N ILE A 128 -14.94 7.03 -35.85
CA ILE A 128 -13.64 6.34 -35.85
C ILE A 128 -13.02 6.35 -34.42
N ASN A 129 -13.07 5.34 -33.54
CA ASN A 129 -13.30 3.90 -33.65
C ASN A 129 -13.87 3.32 -32.34
N LEU A 130 -15.02 2.66 -32.45
CA LEU A 130 -15.61 1.75 -31.47
C LEU A 130 -14.92 0.36 -31.45
N LEU A 131 -13.79 0.18 -32.16
CA LEU A 131 -13.18 -1.13 -32.42
C LEU A 131 -11.81 -1.38 -31.78
N ASP A 132 -11.28 -0.48 -30.95
CA ASP A 132 -9.89 -0.61 -30.46
C ASP A 132 -9.76 -1.19 -29.03
N ALA A 133 -10.81 -1.78 -28.48
CA ALA A 133 -10.75 -2.35 -27.13
C ALA A 133 -10.05 -3.72 -27.05
N GLU A 134 -9.83 -4.44 -28.16
CA GLU A 134 -9.30 -5.83 -28.11
C GLU A 134 -7.95 -6.08 -28.82
N LYS A 135 -7.26 -5.07 -29.35
CA LYS A 135 -5.94 -5.30 -29.99
C LYS A 135 -4.87 -4.30 -29.56
N ASN A 136 -4.49 -4.33 -28.29
CA ASN A 136 -3.23 -3.73 -27.81
C ASN A 136 -2.12 -4.78 -27.58
N PHE A 137 -2.18 -5.92 -28.27
CA PHE A 137 -1.05 -6.83 -28.41
C PHE A 137 -0.98 -7.33 -29.84
N GLU A 138 -0.50 -6.51 -30.76
CA GLU A 138 0.31 -6.99 -31.88
C GLU A 138 0.95 -5.81 -32.60
N TYR A 139 2.24 -5.59 -32.34
CA TYR A 139 3.10 -4.89 -33.26
C TYR A 139 3.08 -5.67 -34.58
N HIS A 140 2.32 -5.21 -35.58
CA HIS A 140 2.46 -5.71 -36.95
C HIS A 140 2.93 -4.57 -37.86
N SER A 141 4.25 -4.49 -37.94
CA SER A 141 4.96 -4.08 -39.13
C SER A 141 4.48 -4.93 -40.30
N VAL A 142 3.72 -4.35 -41.23
CA VAL A 142 3.78 -4.70 -42.66
C VAL A 142 3.38 -3.49 -43.49
N ASN A 143 4.29 -3.15 -44.37
CA ASN A 143 4.27 -2.02 -45.29
C ASN A 143 3.08 -2.11 -46.26
N VAL A 144 2.18 -1.12 -46.29
CA VAL A 144 1.39 -0.82 -47.49
C VAL A 144 1.19 0.70 -47.60
N ALA A 145 1.60 1.22 -48.75
CA ALA A 145 1.70 2.63 -49.09
C ALA A 145 0.37 3.39 -48.95
N GLY A 146 0.37 4.38 -48.05
CA GLY A 146 -0.72 5.36 -47.83
C GLY A 146 -0.26 6.48 -46.90
N SER A 147 0.98 6.96 -47.14
CA SER A 147 1.91 7.51 -46.14
C SER A 147 1.72 9.00 -45.76
N VAL A 148 0.56 9.61 -45.98
CA VAL A 148 0.38 11.04 -45.64
C VAL A 148 -0.62 11.27 -44.50
N VAL A 149 -1.72 10.52 -44.44
CA VAL A 149 -2.80 10.81 -43.48
C VAL A 149 -2.60 10.14 -42.12
N HIS A 150 -1.80 9.07 -42.05
CA HIS A 150 -1.65 8.30 -40.81
C HIS A 150 -0.65 8.90 -39.82
N ASN A 151 0.39 9.61 -40.31
CA ASN A 151 1.39 10.21 -39.42
C ASN A 151 0.79 11.38 -38.62
N ASP A 152 0.03 12.26 -39.27
CA ASP A 152 -0.64 13.40 -38.61
C ASP A 152 -1.53 12.95 -37.43
N VAL A 153 -2.31 11.87 -37.60
CA VAL A 153 -3.21 11.37 -36.53
C VAL A 153 -2.43 10.79 -35.35
N ILE A 154 -1.29 10.13 -35.61
CA ILE A 154 -0.44 9.56 -34.55
C ILE A 154 0.32 10.67 -33.82
N GLU A 155 0.82 11.67 -34.55
CA GLU A 155 1.51 12.85 -34.01
C GLU A 155 0.56 13.70 -33.16
N ASP A 156 -0.66 13.96 -33.62
CA ASP A 156 -1.68 14.69 -32.86
C ASP A 156 -2.07 13.97 -31.57
N ARG A 157 -2.16 12.63 -31.62
CA ARG A 157 -2.42 11.81 -30.42
C ARG A 157 -1.27 11.90 -29.42
N ALA A 158 -0.03 11.77 -29.89
CA ALA A 158 1.16 11.91 -29.06
C ALA A 158 1.26 13.31 -28.44
N ALA A 159 1.02 14.35 -29.23
CA ALA A 159 0.97 15.74 -28.79
C ALA A 159 -0.11 15.94 -27.71
N THR A 160 -1.31 15.40 -27.90
CA THR A 160 -2.41 15.47 -26.93
C THR A 160 -2.03 14.81 -25.60
N ILE A 161 -1.38 13.64 -25.64
CA ILE A 161 -0.92 12.91 -24.44
C ILE A 161 0.13 13.75 -23.71
N ILE A 162 1.14 14.25 -24.43
CA ILE A 162 2.22 15.07 -23.87
C ILE A 162 1.64 16.35 -23.24
N GLN A 163 0.73 17.04 -23.92
CA GLN A 163 0.09 18.25 -23.41
C GLN A 163 -0.74 17.99 -22.15
N ALA A 164 -1.50 16.90 -22.13
CA ALA A 164 -2.29 16.51 -20.96
C ALA A 164 -1.40 16.21 -19.74
N GLU A 165 -0.28 15.51 -19.96
CA GLU A 165 0.67 15.17 -18.90
C GLU A 165 1.36 16.42 -18.35
N ILE A 166 1.82 17.33 -19.22
CA ILE A 166 2.42 18.61 -18.80
C ILE A 166 1.41 19.45 -17.99
N ARG A 167 0.18 19.58 -18.48
CA ARG A 167 -0.88 20.32 -17.77
C ARG A 167 -1.19 19.71 -16.40
N GLY A 168 -1.21 18.37 -16.32
CA GLY A 168 -1.38 17.64 -15.06
C GLY A 168 -0.21 17.84 -14.10
N PHE A 169 1.02 17.72 -14.60
CA PHE A 169 2.24 17.96 -13.84
C PHE A 169 2.29 19.37 -13.25
N LEU A 170 1.98 20.40 -14.04
CA LEU A 170 1.95 21.78 -13.57
C LEU A 170 0.93 21.98 -12.44
N LYS A 171 -0.27 21.40 -12.55
CA LYS A 171 -1.28 21.46 -11.46
C LYS A 171 -0.78 20.79 -10.19
N ARG A 172 -0.19 19.59 -10.30
CA ARG A 172 0.38 18.86 -9.16
C ARG A 172 1.54 19.64 -8.53
N TRP A 173 2.37 20.24 -9.35
CA TRP A 173 3.49 21.07 -8.91
C TRP A 173 3.01 22.28 -8.11
N HIS A 174 2.01 23.03 -8.61
CA HIS A 174 1.42 24.14 -7.86
C HIS A 174 0.80 23.70 -6.52
N LEU A 175 0.02 22.62 -6.52
CA LEU A 175 -0.60 22.09 -5.29
C LEU A 175 0.44 21.71 -4.23
N GLU A 176 1.57 21.14 -4.66
CA GLU A 176 2.65 20.77 -3.75
C GLU A 176 3.33 22.01 -3.15
N GLN A 177 3.46 23.09 -3.92
CA GLN A 177 3.99 24.36 -3.42
C GLN A 177 3.04 24.99 -2.39
N GLU A 178 1.73 25.06 -2.68
CA GLU A 178 0.72 25.55 -1.73
C GLU A 178 0.70 24.72 -0.45
N LYS A 179 0.83 23.39 -0.55
CA LYS A 179 0.90 22.49 0.61
C LYS A 179 2.14 22.74 1.46
N LYS A 180 3.31 22.97 0.85
CA LYS A 180 4.54 23.35 1.57
C LYS A 180 4.37 24.67 2.29
N GLU A 181 3.84 25.69 1.61
CA GLU A 181 3.59 27.01 2.20
C GLU A 181 2.58 26.94 3.36
N GLY A 182 1.49 26.18 3.19
CA GLY A 182 0.51 25.92 4.24
C GLY A 182 1.10 25.20 5.44
N ASN A 183 1.95 24.19 5.20
CA ASN A 183 2.66 23.48 6.27
C ASN A 183 3.64 24.39 7.02
N GLU A 184 4.40 25.23 6.32
CA GLU A 184 5.31 26.19 6.95
C GLU A 184 4.55 27.26 7.74
N ALA A 185 3.42 27.75 7.24
CA ALA A 185 2.54 28.65 7.97
C ALA A 185 1.97 27.98 9.24
N ALA A 186 1.51 26.73 9.14
CA ALA A 186 1.02 25.96 10.27
C ALA A 186 2.13 25.73 11.32
N LYS A 187 3.36 25.37 10.90
CA LYS A 187 4.53 25.26 11.80
C LYS A 187 4.83 26.58 12.51
N LYS A 188 4.79 27.72 11.80
CA LYS A 188 4.98 29.05 12.40
C LYS A 188 3.92 29.36 13.46
N ILE A 189 2.65 29.07 13.17
CA ILE A 189 1.55 29.24 14.12
C ILE A 189 1.78 28.36 15.36
N GLN A 190 2.10 27.07 15.16
CA GLN A 190 2.38 26.14 16.25
C GLN A 190 3.58 26.57 17.11
N ALA A 191 4.65 27.06 16.50
CA ALA A 191 5.82 27.56 17.21
C ALA A 191 5.48 28.80 18.05
N HIS A 192 4.69 29.72 17.48
CA HIS A 192 4.25 30.93 18.19
C HIS A 192 3.37 30.59 19.41
N ILE A 193 2.50 29.58 19.28
CA ILE A 193 1.70 29.07 20.39
C ILE A 193 2.59 28.40 21.44
N ARG A 194 3.46 27.47 21.04
CA ARG A 194 4.28 26.64 21.95
C ARG A 194 5.31 27.44 22.73
N SER A 195 6.11 28.28 22.07
CA SER A 195 7.22 29.01 22.69
C SER A 195 6.85 30.43 23.11
N GLY A 196 5.89 31.07 22.43
CA GLY A 196 5.47 32.43 22.73
C GLY A 196 4.37 32.47 23.78
N TYR A 197 3.16 32.07 23.39
CA TYR A 197 1.98 32.22 24.23
C TYR A 197 2.03 31.39 25.53
N LEU A 198 2.38 30.11 25.44
CA LEU A 198 2.44 29.24 26.62
C LEU A 198 3.55 29.67 27.60
N THR A 199 4.73 30.05 27.10
CA THR A 199 5.81 30.55 27.95
C THR A 199 5.43 31.84 28.66
N ARG A 200 4.81 32.80 27.95
CA ARG A 200 4.32 34.05 28.59
C ARG A 200 3.27 33.76 29.64
N LYS A 201 2.29 32.89 29.34
CA LYS A 201 1.28 32.44 30.32
C LYS A 201 1.91 31.79 31.56
N HIS A 202 2.95 30.98 31.38
CA HIS A 202 3.66 30.38 32.50
C HIS A 202 4.44 31.42 33.33
N LEU A 203 5.13 32.35 32.68
CA LEU A 203 5.85 33.44 33.37
C LEU A 203 4.91 34.35 34.18
N ASP A 204 3.72 34.63 33.65
CA ASP A 204 2.67 35.38 34.37
C ASP A 204 2.18 34.61 35.61
N GLN A 205 2.06 33.27 35.53
CA GLN A 205 1.69 32.43 36.69
C GLN A 205 2.81 32.33 37.74
N VAL A 206 4.06 32.26 37.30
CA VAL A 206 5.25 32.21 38.18
C VAL A 206 5.60 33.60 38.74
N GLY A 207 4.90 34.66 38.31
CA GLY A 207 5.05 36.01 38.85
C GLY A 207 6.36 36.69 38.48
N ILE A 208 6.99 36.30 37.36
CA ILE A 208 8.20 36.98 36.87
C ILE A 208 7.76 38.24 36.10
N PRO A 209 8.01 39.45 36.62
CA PRO A 209 7.55 40.68 35.97
C PRO A 209 8.24 40.83 34.60
N HIS A 210 7.43 40.96 33.55
CA HIS A 210 7.90 41.38 32.24
C HIS A 210 8.58 42.75 32.42
N LYS A 211 9.92 42.78 32.33
CA LYS A 211 10.61 44.05 32.13
C LYS A 211 10.19 44.52 30.74
N HIS A 212 9.17 45.37 30.68
CA HIS A 212 9.00 46.24 29.54
C HIS A 212 10.33 46.98 29.41
N SER A 213 11.14 46.60 28.42
CA SER A 213 12.18 47.48 27.94
C SER A 213 11.41 48.72 27.51
N ALA A 214 11.40 49.74 28.38
CA ALA A 214 11.07 51.08 27.99
C ALA A 214 12.01 51.35 26.82
N VAL A 215 11.47 51.22 25.61
CA VAL A 215 12.11 51.71 24.40
C VAL A 215 12.18 53.20 24.67
N SER A 216 13.34 53.63 25.17
CA SER A 216 13.71 55.03 25.20
C SER A 216 13.49 55.52 23.78
N HIS A 217 12.40 56.24 23.57
CA HIS A 217 12.20 57.04 22.38
C HIS A 217 13.40 57.96 22.35
N LEU A 218 14.41 57.63 21.54
CA LEU A 218 15.45 58.57 21.18
C LEU A 218 14.68 59.68 20.45
N PRO A 219 14.63 60.92 20.98
CA PRO A 219 14.04 62.00 20.24
C PRO A 219 14.97 62.27 19.07
N ASN A 220 14.49 61.99 17.86
CA ASN A 220 15.08 62.57 16.65
C ASN A 220 14.87 64.08 16.77
N GLY A 221 15.86 64.76 17.34
CA GLY A 221 15.92 66.20 17.44
C GLY A 221 16.12 66.83 16.07
N LEU A 222 15.24 67.79 15.77
CA LEU A 222 15.35 68.94 14.86
C LEU A 222 15.82 68.70 13.42
#